data_AF-A0AAW7JLX8-F1
#
_entry.id   AF-A0AAW7JLX8-F1
#
_cell.length_a   1.000
_cell.length_b   1.000
_cell.length_c   1.000
_cell.angle_alpha   90.00
_cell.angle_beta   90.00
_cell.angle_gamma   90.00
#
_symmetry.space_group_name_H-M   'P 1'
#
loop_
_entity.id
_entity.type
_entity.pdbx_description
1 polymer ?
#
loop_
_entity_poly.entity_id
_entity_poly.type
_entity_poly.pdbx_seq_one_letter_code
_entity_poly.pdbx_strand_id
1 'polypeptide(L)'
;MNIANSFGAGMGNMEGTCGGLVGAGMVLGMVNKDKAKSMKQMREIMAKFQERNGATQCKLLKGVGTKVVLRECPDCVADAAEFLEEYIPSSRE
;
A
#
# COMPACT_ATOMS: atom_id res chain seq x y z
N MET A 1 -5.58 -15.25 3.11
CA MET A 1 -4.10 -15.25 3.18
C MET A 1 -3.70 -14.76 4.57
N ASN A 2 -3.32 -15.65 5.48
CA ASN A 2 -3.23 -15.32 6.92
C ASN A 2 -1.99 -14.48 7.31
N ILE A 3 -0.93 -14.52 6.51
CA ILE A 3 0.32 -13.80 6.79
C ILE A 3 0.16 -12.28 6.83
N ALA A 4 -0.83 -11.74 6.11
CA ALA A 4 -1.05 -10.30 6.00
C ALA A 4 -2.12 -9.76 6.96
N ASN A 5 -2.76 -10.62 7.76
CA ASN A 5 -3.86 -10.23 8.65
C ASN A 5 -3.42 -9.17 9.69
N SER A 6 -2.16 -9.21 10.11
CA SER A 6 -1.59 -8.26 11.07
C SER A 6 -1.36 -6.86 10.50
N PHE A 7 -1.52 -6.64 9.18
CA PHE A 7 -1.28 -5.33 8.56
C PHE A 7 -2.51 -4.43 8.52
N GLY A 8 -3.69 -4.97 8.87
CA GLY A 8 -4.94 -4.21 8.92
C GLY A 8 -4.88 -3.05 9.92
N ALA A 9 -5.70 -2.02 9.69
CA ALA A 9 -5.78 -0.85 10.58
C ALA A 9 -4.41 -0.21 10.89
N GLY A 10 -3.52 -0.12 9.89
CA GLY A 10 -2.16 0.39 10.10
C GLY A 10 -1.35 -0.44 11.08
N MET A 11 -1.56 -1.77 11.06
CA MET A 11 -1.08 -2.77 12.03
C MET A 11 -1.72 -2.71 13.42
N GLY A 12 -3.02 -2.43 13.48
CA GLY A 12 -3.89 -2.65 14.64
C GLY A 12 -4.08 -1.44 15.55
N ASN A 13 -3.31 -0.37 15.37
CA ASN A 13 -3.38 0.84 16.20
C ASN A 13 -3.66 2.13 15.41
N MET A 14 -3.91 2.02 14.10
CA MET A 14 -4.13 3.13 13.15
C MET A 14 -2.91 4.02 12.87
N GLU A 15 -1.79 3.82 13.55
CA GLU A 15 -0.59 4.65 13.45
C GLU A 15 0.35 4.21 12.31
N GLY A 16 0.19 3.00 11.79
CA GLY A 16 1.02 2.52 10.68
C GLY A 16 0.53 2.91 9.30
N THR A 17 1.34 2.55 8.31
CA THR A 17 1.05 2.64 6.87
C THR A 17 -0.16 1.77 6.50
N CYS A 18 -0.92 2.18 5.48
CA CYS A 18 -1.99 1.37 4.91
C CYS A 18 -1.51 -0.06 4.58
N GLY A 19 -2.30 -1.07 4.99
CA GLY A 19 -1.98 -2.48 4.75
C GLY A 19 -1.86 -2.84 3.26
N GLY A 20 -2.58 -2.14 2.37
CA GLY A 20 -2.45 -2.32 0.91
C GLY A 20 -1.04 -2.01 0.39
N LEU A 21 -0.43 -0.93 0.90
CA LEU A 21 0.95 -0.56 0.56
C LEU A 21 1.97 -1.55 1.12
N VAL A 22 1.73 -2.07 2.34
CA VAL A 22 2.58 -3.14 2.92
C VAL A 22 2.52 -4.39 2.04
N GLY A 23 1.31 -4.78 1.60
CA GLY A 23 1.11 -5.90 0.67
C GLY A 23 1.85 -5.69 -0.65
N ALA A 24 1.77 -4.50 -1.25
CA ALA A 24 2.51 -4.17 -2.47
C ALA A 24 4.03 -4.31 -2.29
N GLY A 25 4.56 -3.83 -1.15
CA GLY A 25 5.97 -3.98 -0.80
C GLY A 25 6.42 -5.45 -0.66
N MET A 26 5.57 -6.31 -0.09
CA MET A 26 5.85 -7.75 0.00
C MET A 26 5.96 -8.38 -1.40
N VAL A 27 5.03 -8.07 -2.30
CA VAL A 27 5.05 -8.61 -3.66
C VAL A 27 6.27 -8.11 -4.42
N LEU A 28 6.60 -6.81 -4.36
CA LEU A 28 7.82 -6.27 -4.97
C LEU A 28 9.08 -7.00 -4.49
N GLY A 29 9.20 -7.22 -3.17
CA GLY A 29 10.33 -7.95 -2.60
C GLY A 29 10.44 -9.38 -3.12
N MET A 30 9.30 -10.09 -3.24
CA MET A 30 9.24 -11.44 -3.78
C MET A 30 9.61 -11.51 -5.27
N VAL A 31 9.11 -10.57 -6.07
CA VAL A 31 9.32 -10.52 -7.53
C VAL A 31 10.75 -10.10 -7.86
N ASN A 32 11.24 -9.02 -7.25
CA ASN A 32 12.55 -8.48 -7.60
C ASN A 32 13.71 -9.27 -7.00
N LYS A 33 13.56 -9.80 -5.78
CA LYS A 33 14.65 -10.38 -4.98
C LYS A 33 15.88 -9.46 -4.84
N ASP A 34 15.66 -8.16 -4.99
CA ASP A 34 16.67 -7.09 -4.91
C ASP A 34 16.12 -5.98 -4.02
N LYS A 35 16.85 -5.69 -2.93
CA LYS A 35 16.45 -4.69 -1.92
C LYS A 35 16.44 -3.27 -2.50
N ALA A 36 17.47 -2.88 -3.25
CA ALA A 36 17.62 -1.51 -3.73
C ALA A 36 16.55 -1.18 -4.78
N LYS A 37 16.32 -2.10 -5.73
CA LYS A 37 15.27 -2.00 -6.74
C LYS A 37 13.88 -1.94 -6.10
N SER A 38 13.60 -2.83 -5.14
CA SER A 38 12.30 -2.86 -4.45
C SER A 38 12.04 -1.59 -3.65
N MET A 39 13.04 -1.06 -2.94
CA MET A 39 12.92 0.20 -2.20
C MET A 39 12.66 1.39 -3.13
N LYS A 40 13.34 1.43 -4.29
CA LYS A 40 13.12 2.48 -5.29
C LYS A 40 11.69 2.46 -5.83
N GLN A 41 11.21 1.31 -6.27
CA GLN A 41 9.85 1.15 -6.82
C GLN A 41 8.78 1.40 -5.75
N MET A 42 8.99 0.90 -4.52
CA MET A 42 8.07 1.15 -3.41
C MET A 42 7.96 2.65 -3.10
N ARG A 43 9.08 3.41 -3.16
CA ARG A 43 9.04 4.88 -3.01
C ARG A 43 8.17 5.55 -4.07
N GLU A 44 8.24 5.08 -5.31
CA GLU A 44 7.42 5.59 -6.42
C GLU A 44 5.93 5.27 -6.20
N ILE A 45 5.59 4.04 -5.78
CA ILE A 45 4.22 3.65 -5.40
C ILE A 45 3.70 4.51 -4.23
N MET A 46 4.52 4.71 -3.20
CA MET A 46 4.15 5.54 -2.03
C MET A 46 3.85 6.98 -2.43
N ALA A 47 4.64 7.55 -3.35
CA ALA A 47 4.41 8.90 -3.87
C ALA A 47 3.09 9.00 -4.65
N LYS A 48 2.84 8.08 -5.59
CA LYS A 48 1.57 8.02 -6.36
C LYS A 48 0.36 7.84 -5.44
N PHE A 49 0.47 6.98 -4.44
CA PHE A 49 -0.58 6.75 -3.46
C PHE A 49 -0.86 8.01 -2.63
N GLN A 50 0.18 8.68 -2.14
CA GLN A 50 0.06 9.94 -1.41
C GLN A 50 -0.59 11.02 -2.27
N GLU A 51 -0.22 11.14 -3.55
CA GLU A 51 -0.78 12.10 -4.49
C GLU A 51 -2.28 11.85 -4.75
N ARG A 52 -2.66 10.59 -5.02
CA ARG A 52 -4.06 10.22 -5.29
C ARG A 52 -4.94 10.31 -4.05
N ASN A 53 -4.45 9.85 -2.90
CA ASN A 53 -5.26 9.62 -1.69
C ASN A 53 -5.03 10.63 -0.57
N GLY A 54 -4.10 11.57 -0.74
CA GLY A 54 -3.77 12.62 0.23
C GLY A 54 -3.02 12.15 1.48
N ALA A 55 -2.90 10.84 1.71
CA ALA A 55 -2.19 10.26 2.84
C ALA A 55 -1.70 8.84 2.55
N THR A 56 -0.80 8.34 3.37
CA THR A 56 -0.33 6.94 3.33
C THR A 56 -0.53 6.20 4.67
N GLN A 57 -0.67 6.96 5.76
CA GLN A 57 -0.95 6.46 7.09
C GLN A 57 -2.44 6.15 7.28
N CYS A 58 -2.74 5.02 7.93
CA CYS A 58 -4.11 4.50 8.01
C CYS A 58 -5.08 5.45 8.73
N LYS A 59 -4.68 6.04 9.87
CA LYS A 59 -5.51 7.02 10.61
C LYS A 59 -5.95 8.20 9.76
N LEU A 60 -5.05 8.75 8.95
CA LEU A 60 -5.32 9.92 8.11
C LEU A 60 -6.28 9.56 6.99
N LEU A 61 -6.04 8.42 6.33
CA LEU A 61 -6.92 7.90 5.28
C LEU A 61 -8.34 7.66 5.78
N LYS A 62 -8.49 7.11 7.00
CA LYS A 62 -9.79 6.81 7.61
C LYS A 62 -10.39 7.98 8.40
N GLY A 63 -9.77 9.15 8.37
CA GLY A 63 -10.29 10.34 9.03
C GLY A 63 -10.34 10.23 10.56
N VAL A 64 -9.50 9.40 11.19
CA VAL A 64 -9.43 9.32 12.65
C VAL A 64 -8.91 10.67 13.17
N GLY A 65 -9.72 11.34 13.99
CA GLY A 65 -9.46 12.69 14.51
C GLY A 65 -10.03 13.81 13.64
N THR A 66 -9.98 13.70 12.31
CA THR A 66 -10.49 14.73 11.38
C THR A 66 -11.97 14.55 11.02
N LYS A 67 -12.51 13.33 11.17
CA LYS A 67 -13.85 12.89 10.74
C LYS A 67 -14.10 12.95 9.23
N VAL A 68 -13.06 13.17 8.43
CA VAL A 68 -13.12 13.20 6.97
C VAL A 68 -12.35 11.99 6.44
N VAL A 69 -13.07 11.05 5.85
CA VAL A 69 -12.46 9.88 5.19
C VAL A 69 -11.91 10.34 3.84
N LEU A 70 -10.61 10.16 3.62
CA LEU A 70 -9.96 10.53 2.36
C LEU A 70 -10.13 9.44 1.30
N ARG A 71 -10.18 8.18 1.72
CA ARG A 71 -10.29 7.02 0.82
C ARG A 71 -10.88 5.83 1.57
N GLU A 72 -11.69 4.99 0.92
CA GLU A 72 -12.21 3.76 1.52
C GLU A 72 -11.18 2.63 1.51
N CYS A 73 -11.30 1.66 2.43
CA CYS A 73 -10.32 0.57 2.53
C CYS A 73 -10.19 -0.29 1.25
N PRO A 74 -11.30 -0.72 0.61
CA PRO A 74 -11.22 -1.44 -0.67
C PRO A 74 -10.49 -0.63 -1.74
N ASP A 75 -10.75 0.68 -1.81
CA ASP A 75 -10.12 1.56 -2.82
C ASP A 75 -8.63 1.75 -2.55
N CYS A 76 -8.20 1.83 -1.28
CA CYS A 76 -6.78 1.82 -0.95
C CYS A 76 -6.08 0.54 -1.45
N VAL A 77 -6.76 -0.61 -1.37
CA VAL A 77 -6.20 -1.88 -1.87
C VAL A 77 -6.14 -1.85 -3.39
N ALA A 78 -7.21 -1.40 -4.06
CA ALA A 78 -7.25 -1.28 -5.52
C ALA A 78 -6.16 -0.33 -6.05
N ASP A 79 -5.99 0.86 -5.47
CA ASP A 79 -4.96 1.81 -5.88
C ASP A 79 -3.55 1.21 -5.70
N ALA A 80 -3.28 0.57 -4.56
CA ALA A 80 -1.98 -0.05 -4.31
C ALA A 80 -1.69 -1.21 -5.29
N ALA A 81 -2.71 -1.98 -5.68
CA ALA A 81 -2.60 -3.03 -6.68
C ALA A 81 -2.35 -2.46 -8.08
N GLU A 82 -3.12 -1.45 -8.50
CA GLU A 82 -2.94 -0.74 -9.77
C GLU A 82 -1.51 -0.21 -9.92
N PHE A 83 -0.99 0.48 -8.89
CA PHE A 83 0.38 1.00 -8.93
C PHE A 83 1.44 -0.09 -8.94
N LEU A 84 1.16 -1.23 -8.31
CA LEU A 84 2.06 -2.38 -8.29
C LEU A 84 2.16 -3.04 -9.67
N GLU A 85 1.04 -3.11 -10.42
CA GLU A 85 0.97 -3.73 -11.76
C GLU A 85 2.01 -3.17 -12.73
N GLU A 86 2.37 -1.89 -12.61
CA GLU A 86 3.41 -1.26 -13.43
C GLU A 86 4.81 -1.88 -13.25
N TYR A 87 5.05 -2.56 -12.13
CA TYR A 87 6.38 -3.06 -11.73
C TYR A 87 6.48 -4.58 -11.64
N ILE A 88 5.36 -5.29 -11.75
CA ILE A 88 5.33 -6.74 -11.76
C ILE A 88 5.17 -7.25 -13.20
N PRO A 89 5.81 -8.38 -13.58
CA PRO A 89 5.61 -8.97 -14.88
C PRO A 89 4.13 -9.33 -15.08
N SER A 90 3.53 -8.99 -16.23
CA SER A 90 2.18 -9.48 -16.52
C SER A 90 2.25 -10.99 -16.69
N SER A 91 1.50 -11.74 -15.88
CA SER A 91 1.23 -13.16 -16.14
C SER A 91 0.32 -13.26 -17.37
N ARG A 92 0.91 -13.22 -18.55
CA ARG A 92 0.36 -13.75 -19.79
C ARG A 92 1.34 -14.81 -20.30
N GLU A 93 1.20 -15.99 -19.72
CA GLU A 93 1.58 -17.28 -20.32
C GLU A 93 0.37 -18.20 -20.20
#